data_AF-A0A7Y5GXT0-F1
#
_entry.id   AF-A0A7Y5GXT0-F1
#
_cell.length_a   1.000
_cell.length_b   1.000
_cell.length_c   1.000
_cell.angle_alpha   90.00
_cell.angle_beta   90.00
_cell.angle_gamma   90.00
#
_symmetry.space_group_name_H-M   'P 1'
#
loop_
_entity.id
_entity.type
_entity.pdbx_description
1 polymer ?
#
loop_
_entity_poly.entity_id
_entity_poly.type
_entity_poly.pdbx_seq_one_letter_code
_entity_poly.pdbx_strand_id
1 'polypeptide(L)'
;MDLTRVRESWLWKSGIEFVAGVDEVGVGPLAGPVVAAAVILPREFDARSINDSKKMTEKARNAAAVLVREYAISFCIAAASEQEIDAINIYHATMLAMRRAVSGLSVAAQHALVDGRTVPELVIPQTKIVGGDAIEPAIAAASILAKVHRDALMMQLHAEYPMYGFNLHKGYPTPDHQDALRKFGPCAVHRMSYPAVLEWSGRFGETYDELKRELADMKTKNALDQWRKRLRTRSHELTETERKRLRAMAQRRFADAGFSRT
;
A
#
# COMPACT_ATOMS: atom_id res chain seq x y z
N MET A 1 1.64 18.81 13.70
CA MET A 1 1.46 19.63 12.48
C MET A 1 -0.02 19.73 12.30
N ASP A 2 -0.53 20.95 12.34
CA ASP A 2 -1.93 21.23 12.09
C ASP A 2 -2.19 21.19 10.59
N LEU A 3 -3.36 20.72 10.19
CA LEU A 3 -3.80 20.76 8.81
C LEU A 3 -3.96 22.22 8.40
N THR A 4 -3.16 22.66 7.43
CA THR A 4 -3.00 24.09 7.09
C THR A 4 -3.88 24.53 5.93
N ARG A 5 -4.40 23.59 5.12
CA ARG A 5 -5.32 23.86 4.00
C ARG A 5 -4.76 24.85 2.96
N VAL A 6 -3.44 24.84 2.76
CA VAL A 6 -2.76 25.85 1.94
C VAL A 6 -3.09 25.69 0.46
N ARG A 7 -3.05 24.46 -0.06
CA ARG A 7 -3.28 24.20 -1.49
C ARG A 7 -4.75 24.33 -1.85
N GLU A 8 -5.65 23.80 -1.02
CA GLU A 8 -7.10 24.00 -1.20
C GLU A 8 -7.45 25.49 -1.27
N SER A 9 -6.95 26.30 -0.32
CA SER A 9 -7.22 27.74 -0.28
C SER A 9 -6.72 28.50 -1.50
N TRP A 10 -5.56 28.12 -2.03
CA TRP A 10 -5.00 28.75 -3.23
C TRP A 10 -5.85 28.42 -4.46
N LEU A 11 -6.24 27.15 -4.63
CA LEU A 11 -7.10 26.72 -5.73
C LEU A 11 -8.46 27.40 -5.71
N TRP A 12 -9.08 27.54 -4.52
CA TRP A 12 -10.34 28.27 -4.36
C TRP A 12 -10.23 29.74 -4.77
N LYS A 13 -9.14 30.42 -4.39
CA LYS A 13 -8.87 31.81 -4.81
C LYS A 13 -8.63 31.94 -6.32
N SER A 14 -8.18 30.87 -6.97
CA SER A 14 -8.00 30.79 -8.42
C SER A 14 -9.27 30.39 -9.18
N GLY A 15 -10.43 30.28 -8.51
CA GLY A 15 -11.71 29.98 -9.13
C GLY A 15 -12.01 28.50 -9.30
N ILE A 16 -11.16 27.61 -8.79
CA ILE A 16 -11.46 26.17 -8.69
C ILE A 16 -12.33 25.97 -7.47
N GLU A 17 -13.55 25.47 -7.61
CA GLU A 17 -14.50 25.30 -6.51
C GLU A 17 -14.39 23.92 -5.86
N PHE A 18 -14.35 22.86 -6.67
CA PHE A 18 -14.36 21.47 -6.20
C PHE A 18 -12.95 20.86 -6.24
N VAL A 19 -12.29 20.90 -5.08
CA VAL A 19 -10.96 20.32 -4.88
C VAL A 19 -11.10 18.98 -4.16
N ALA A 20 -10.64 17.90 -4.78
CA ALA A 20 -10.65 16.57 -4.17
C ALA A 20 -9.30 16.26 -3.53
N GLY A 21 -9.29 15.79 -2.29
CA GLY A 21 -8.14 15.11 -1.70
C GLY A 21 -8.20 13.62 -1.99
N VAL A 22 -7.04 12.99 -2.25
CA VAL A 22 -6.94 11.59 -2.65
C VAL A 22 -5.79 10.92 -1.91
N ASP A 23 -6.06 9.77 -1.30
CA ASP A 23 -5.06 8.94 -0.59
C ASP A 23 -5.40 7.45 -0.70
N GLU A 24 -4.40 6.59 -0.49
CA GLU A 24 -4.50 5.13 -0.49
C GLU A 24 -4.13 4.47 0.83
N VAL A 25 -4.59 3.23 0.98
CA VAL A 25 -4.14 2.30 2.02
C VAL A 25 -4.04 0.88 1.47
N GLY A 26 -3.15 0.08 2.05
CA GLY A 26 -3.03 -1.33 1.68
C GLY A 26 -2.01 -1.63 0.60
N VAL A 27 -1.00 -0.79 0.43
CA VAL A 27 0.10 -1.05 -0.52
C VAL A 27 1.00 -2.21 -0.03
N GLY A 28 1.40 -2.17 1.25
CA GLY A 28 2.33 -3.14 1.85
C GLY A 28 1.80 -4.54 2.22
N PRO A 29 0.52 -4.74 2.57
CA PRO A 29 -0.04 -6.05 2.93
C PRO A 29 0.18 -7.16 1.90
N LEU A 30 0.24 -8.40 2.38
CA LEU A 30 0.30 -9.61 1.56
C LEU A 30 -1.08 -10.08 1.08
N ALA A 31 -2.15 -9.59 1.71
CA ALA A 31 -3.51 -10.03 1.45
C ALA A 31 -4.51 -8.86 1.43
N GLY A 32 -5.60 -9.08 0.70
CA GLY A 32 -6.70 -8.15 0.47
C GLY A 32 -6.35 -7.04 -0.54
N PRO A 33 -7.32 -6.15 -0.83
CA PRO A 33 -7.17 -5.13 -1.85
C PRO A 33 -6.27 -3.98 -1.40
N VAL A 34 -5.88 -3.16 -2.38
CA VAL A 34 -5.49 -1.76 -2.16
C VAL A 34 -6.75 -0.91 -2.30
N VAL A 35 -6.95 0.01 -1.36
CA VAL A 35 -8.15 0.86 -1.28
C VAL A 35 -7.71 2.31 -1.37
N ALA A 36 -8.40 3.11 -2.16
CA ALA A 36 -8.23 4.56 -2.21
C ALA A 36 -9.57 5.25 -1.95
N ALA A 37 -9.49 6.49 -1.49
CA ALA A 37 -10.65 7.36 -1.40
C ALA A 37 -10.35 8.71 -2.05
N ALA A 38 -11.40 9.35 -2.56
CA ALA A 38 -11.39 10.74 -2.98
C ALA A 38 -12.47 11.49 -2.18
N VAL A 39 -12.15 12.67 -1.68
CA VAL A 39 -13.05 13.48 -0.83
C VAL A 39 -12.99 14.94 -1.24
N ILE A 40 -14.16 15.54 -1.47
CA ILE A 40 -14.34 16.99 -1.60
C ILE A 40 -15.00 17.50 -0.32
N LEU A 41 -14.31 18.37 0.41
CA LEU A 41 -14.82 18.98 1.64
C LEU A 41 -15.42 20.36 1.36
N PRO A 42 -16.41 20.81 2.14
CA PRO A 42 -16.82 22.21 2.15
C PRO A 42 -15.69 23.10 2.68
N ARG A 43 -15.69 24.37 2.25
CA ARG A 43 -14.63 25.32 2.60
C ARG A 43 -14.57 25.58 4.10
N GLU A 44 -15.73 25.54 4.72
CA GLU A 44 -16.00 25.78 6.14
C GLU A 44 -15.77 24.53 7.01
N PHE A 45 -15.39 23.40 6.42
CA PHE A 45 -15.15 22.17 7.18
C PHE A 45 -14.06 22.42 8.24
N ASP A 46 -14.39 22.16 9.51
CA ASP A 46 -13.45 22.32 10.60
C ASP A 46 -12.39 21.22 10.57
N ALA A 47 -11.22 21.54 10.03
CA ALA A 47 -10.10 20.60 9.90
C ALA A 47 -9.59 20.09 11.26
N ARG A 48 -9.89 20.77 12.39
CA ARG A 48 -9.50 20.30 13.73
C ARG A 48 -10.26 19.04 14.16
N SER A 49 -11.39 18.75 13.50
CA SER A 49 -12.18 17.53 13.73
C SER A 49 -11.54 16.27 13.16
N ILE A 50 -10.51 16.41 12.33
CA ILE A 50 -9.77 15.30 11.69
C ILE A 50 -8.26 15.49 11.86
N ASN A 51 -7.50 14.42 11.68
CA ASN A 51 -6.03 14.46 11.68
C ASN A 51 -5.48 13.32 10.82
N ASP A 52 -4.15 13.25 10.67
CA ASP A 52 -3.43 12.13 10.07
C ASP A 52 -3.96 10.80 10.64
N SER A 53 -4.49 9.97 9.75
CA SER A 53 -5.18 8.73 10.11
C SER A 53 -4.30 7.77 10.91
N LYS A 54 -2.98 7.83 10.74
CA LYS A 54 -1.98 6.99 11.44
C LYS A 54 -1.76 7.44 12.88
N LYS A 55 -2.06 8.70 13.21
CA LYS A 55 -1.94 9.27 14.56
C LYS A 55 -3.23 9.16 15.38
N MET A 56 -4.30 8.67 14.77
CA MET A 56 -5.60 8.48 15.42
C MET A 56 -5.76 7.06 15.96
N THR A 57 -6.40 6.95 17.12
CA THR A 57 -6.92 5.66 17.59
C THR A 57 -8.02 5.17 16.66
N GLU A 58 -8.28 3.86 16.63
CA GLU A 58 -9.34 3.29 15.79
C GLU A 58 -10.72 3.93 16.09
N LYS A 59 -11.04 4.12 17.37
CA LYS A 59 -12.28 4.79 17.80
C LYS A 59 -12.37 6.22 17.27
N ALA A 60 -11.31 7.01 17.42
CA ALA A 60 -11.28 8.39 16.94
C ALA A 60 -11.39 8.46 15.41
N ARG A 61 -10.70 7.55 14.71
CA ARG A 61 -10.71 7.46 13.25
C ARG A 61 -12.09 7.06 12.71
N ASN A 62 -12.78 6.13 13.37
CA ASN A 62 -14.15 5.75 13.01
C ASN A 62 -15.13 6.91 13.23
N ALA A 63 -15.00 7.66 14.34
CA ALA A 63 -15.82 8.85 14.57
C ALA A 63 -15.57 9.94 13.51
N ALA A 64 -14.30 10.19 13.17
CA ALA A 64 -13.95 11.12 12.10
C ALA A 64 -14.46 10.67 10.73
N ALA A 65 -14.45 9.37 10.42
CA ALA A 65 -15.02 8.86 9.18
C ALA A 65 -16.53 9.11 9.07
N VAL A 66 -17.27 9.07 10.18
CA VAL A 66 -18.69 9.45 10.20
C VAL A 66 -18.84 10.93 9.86
N LEU A 67 -18.09 11.81 10.53
CA LEU A 67 -18.11 13.25 10.27
C LEU A 67 -17.76 13.58 8.81
N VAL A 68 -16.71 12.97 8.26
CA VAL A 68 -16.31 13.19 6.86
C VAL A 68 -17.44 12.76 5.91
N ARG A 69 -18.09 11.62 6.15
CA ARG A 69 -19.20 11.16 5.28
C ARG A 69 -20.42 12.08 5.36
N GLU A 70 -20.69 12.64 6.54
CA GLU A 70 -21.83 13.52 6.77
C GLU A 70 -21.63 14.90 6.12
N TYR A 71 -20.43 15.46 6.22
CA TYR A 71 -20.17 16.84 5.79
C TYR A 71 -19.48 16.98 4.43
N ALA A 72 -18.87 15.92 3.88
CA ALA A 72 -18.25 16.00 2.57
C ALA A 72 -19.29 16.34 1.49
N ILE A 73 -18.94 17.26 0.59
CA ILE A 73 -19.74 17.59 -0.59
C ILE A 73 -19.90 16.35 -1.47
N SER A 74 -18.82 15.59 -1.62
CA SER A 74 -18.79 14.33 -2.34
C SER A 74 -17.61 13.51 -1.84
N PHE A 75 -17.79 12.20 -1.76
CA PHE A 75 -16.70 11.27 -1.55
C PHE A 75 -16.96 9.98 -2.32
N CYS A 76 -15.89 9.27 -2.62
CA CYS A 76 -15.95 7.94 -3.20
C CYS A 76 -14.80 7.09 -2.65
N ILE A 77 -15.08 5.82 -2.38
CA ILE A 77 -14.09 4.83 -1.97
C ILE A 77 -14.07 3.77 -3.06
N ALA A 78 -12.87 3.46 -3.56
CA ALA A 78 -12.69 2.45 -4.57
C ALA A 78 -11.50 1.55 -4.24
N ALA A 79 -11.48 0.37 -4.84
CA ALA A 79 -10.44 -0.62 -4.61
C ALA A 79 -9.88 -1.16 -5.93
N ALA A 80 -8.67 -1.70 -5.84
CA ALA A 80 -8.16 -2.69 -6.77
C ALA A 80 -7.91 -3.99 -5.99
N SER A 81 -8.50 -5.07 -6.49
CA SER A 81 -8.47 -6.42 -5.92
C SER A 81 -7.05 -7.01 -5.94
N GLU A 82 -6.82 -8.06 -5.15
CA GLU A 82 -5.59 -8.83 -5.18
C GLU A 82 -5.31 -9.43 -6.57
N GLN A 83 -6.33 -9.82 -7.33
CA GLN A 83 -6.18 -10.32 -8.70
C GLN A 83 -5.72 -9.20 -9.64
N GLU A 84 -6.26 -7.99 -9.49
CA GLU A 84 -5.77 -6.82 -10.23
C GLU A 84 -4.35 -6.47 -9.82
N ILE A 85 -4.02 -6.50 -8.52
CA ILE A 85 -2.64 -6.30 -8.04
C ILE A 85 -1.70 -7.31 -8.67
N ASP A 86 -2.10 -8.57 -8.76
CA ASP A 86 -1.30 -9.63 -9.36
C ASP A 86 -1.12 -9.43 -10.88
N ALA A 87 -2.16 -8.94 -11.56
CA ALA A 87 -2.14 -8.73 -13.00
C ALA A 87 -1.34 -7.49 -13.43
N ILE A 88 -1.50 -6.36 -12.73
CA ILE A 88 -0.95 -5.07 -13.15
C ILE A 88 0.09 -4.51 -12.19
N ASN A 89 0.53 -5.27 -11.18
CA ASN A 89 1.41 -4.85 -10.08
C ASN A 89 0.79 -3.82 -9.12
N ILE A 90 1.35 -3.75 -7.90
CA ILE A 90 0.82 -2.90 -6.83
C ILE A 90 0.85 -1.40 -7.16
N TYR A 91 1.86 -0.94 -7.90
CA TYR A 91 1.96 0.48 -8.24
C TYR A 91 0.79 0.89 -9.15
N HIS A 92 0.55 0.16 -10.25
CA HIS A 92 -0.56 0.49 -11.14
C HIS A 92 -1.93 0.17 -10.53
N ALA A 93 -2.05 -0.88 -9.71
CA ALA A 93 -3.28 -1.15 -8.97
C ALA A 93 -3.63 -0.02 -7.99
N THR A 94 -2.64 0.60 -7.35
CA THR A 94 -2.84 1.80 -6.53
C THR A 94 -3.36 2.96 -7.36
N MET A 95 -2.75 3.21 -8.53
CA MET A 95 -3.21 4.28 -9.44
C MET A 95 -4.62 4.01 -9.99
N LEU A 96 -4.95 2.75 -10.27
CA LEU A 96 -6.28 2.33 -10.69
C LEU A 96 -7.32 2.60 -9.60
N ALA A 97 -7.04 2.23 -8.34
CA ALA A 97 -7.92 2.50 -7.21
C ALA A 97 -8.15 4.01 -7.02
N MET A 98 -7.08 4.83 -7.07
CA MET A 98 -7.20 6.29 -6.98
C MET A 98 -8.02 6.88 -8.12
N ARG A 99 -7.78 6.44 -9.37
CA ARG A 99 -8.52 6.90 -10.54
C ARG A 99 -10.01 6.57 -10.42
N ARG A 100 -10.34 5.36 -9.98
CA ARG A 100 -11.72 4.94 -9.70
C ARG A 100 -12.36 5.80 -8.61
N ALA A 101 -11.62 6.09 -7.53
CA ALA A 101 -12.12 6.92 -6.45
C ALA A 101 -12.46 8.34 -6.95
N VAL A 102 -11.56 8.98 -7.70
CA VAL A 102 -11.83 10.31 -8.28
C VAL A 102 -13.01 10.27 -9.27
N SER A 103 -13.05 9.26 -10.14
CA SER A 103 -14.09 9.14 -11.17
C SER A 103 -15.47 8.80 -10.60
N GLY A 104 -15.54 8.20 -9.42
CA GLY A 104 -16.79 7.85 -8.75
C GLY A 104 -17.35 8.94 -7.84
N LEU A 105 -16.72 10.12 -7.78
CA LEU A 105 -17.28 11.27 -7.07
C LEU A 105 -18.62 11.69 -7.72
N SER A 106 -19.66 11.85 -6.92
CA SER A 106 -20.98 12.30 -7.41
C SER A 106 -20.96 13.76 -7.87
N VAL A 107 -20.07 14.58 -7.30
CA VAL A 107 -19.73 15.92 -7.78
C VAL A 107 -18.35 15.85 -8.42
N ALA A 108 -18.25 16.22 -9.70
CA ALA A 108 -17.00 16.19 -10.44
C ALA A 108 -15.98 17.14 -9.82
N ALA A 109 -14.83 16.60 -9.41
CA ALA A 109 -13.70 17.42 -8.97
C ALA A 109 -13.13 18.20 -10.16
N GLN A 110 -12.68 19.42 -9.90
CA GLN A 110 -11.98 20.26 -10.87
C GLN A 110 -10.46 20.18 -10.71
N HIS A 111 -9.98 19.79 -9.53
CA HIS A 111 -8.56 19.55 -9.25
C HIS A 111 -8.39 18.47 -8.18
N ALA A 112 -7.39 17.59 -8.33
CA ALA A 112 -7.06 16.57 -7.34
C ALA A 112 -5.76 16.90 -6.59
N LEU A 113 -5.80 16.90 -5.26
CA LEU A 113 -4.63 16.90 -4.39
C LEU A 113 -4.36 15.44 -3.98
N VAL A 114 -3.23 14.89 -4.39
CA VAL A 114 -2.93 13.45 -4.25
C VAL A 114 -1.74 13.26 -3.32
N ASP A 115 -1.87 12.37 -2.31
CA ASP A 115 -0.74 12.04 -1.45
C ASP A 115 0.33 11.23 -2.20
N GLY A 116 1.57 11.73 -2.16
CA GLY A 116 2.79 11.03 -2.55
C GLY A 116 2.92 10.61 -4.02
N ARG A 117 1.88 10.73 -4.86
CA ARG A 117 1.82 10.11 -6.20
C ARG A 117 1.21 11.01 -7.27
N THR A 118 1.51 10.67 -8.51
CA THR A 118 0.84 11.22 -9.70
C THR A 118 0.04 10.08 -10.32
N VAL A 119 -1.27 10.28 -10.47
CA VAL A 119 -2.20 9.28 -11.01
C VAL A 119 -2.31 9.47 -12.53
N PRO A 120 -1.78 8.54 -13.34
CA PRO A 120 -1.89 8.64 -14.79
C PRO A 120 -3.34 8.61 -15.25
N GLU A 121 -3.62 9.27 -16.38
CA GLU A 121 -4.94 9.29 -17.06
C GLU A 121 -6.09 9.88 -16.24
N LEU A 122 -5.81 10.63 -15.18
CA LEU A 122 -6.83 11.54 -14.63
C LEU A 122 -7.10 12.66 -15.64
N VAL A 123 -8.38 12.85 -15.99
CA VAL A 123 -8.83 13.89 -16.93
C VAL A 123 -8.82 15.30 -16.32
N ILE A 124 -8.54 15.40 -15.03
CA ILE A 124 -8.49 16.65 -14.27
C ILE A 124 -7.05 17.00 -13.87
N PRO A 125 -6.72 18.29 -13.73
CA PRO A 125 -5.48 18.72 -13.12
C PRO A 125 -5.26 18.09 -11.74
N GLN A 126 -4.01 17.80 -11.42
CA GLN A 126 -3.63 17.22 -10.14
C GLN A 126 -2.35 17.82 -9.58
N THR A 127 -2.24 17.81 -8.26
CA THR A 127 -1.03 18.19 -7.53
C THR A 127 -0.63 17.06 -6.59
N LYS A 128 0.56 16.52 -6.81
CA LYS A 128 1.20 15.59 -5.89
C LYS A 128 1.72 16.33 -4.67
N ILE A 129 1.37 15.86 -3.48
CA ILE A 129 1.84 16.41 -2.20
C ILE A 129 2.45 15.28 -1.40
N VAL A 130 3.73 15.35 -1.06
CA VAL A 130 4.36 14.32 -0.22
C VAL A 130 3.96 14.53 1.24
N GLY A 131 3.34 13.54 1.86
CA GLY A 131 2.82 13.66 3.23
C GLY A 131 1.62 14.61 3.29
N GLY A 132 0.79 14.58 2.25
CA GLY A 132 -0.37 15.45 2.11
C GLY A 132 -1.43 15.19 3.18
N ASP A 133 -1.51 13.96 3.69
CA ASP A 133 -2.39 13.54 4.80
C ASP A 133 -2.13 14.31 6.10
N ALA A 134 -0.93 14.85 6.28
CA ALA A 134 -0.55 15.67 7.42
C ALA A 134 -0.68 17.19 7.17
N ILE A 135 -1.07 17.62 5.96
CA ILE A 135 -1.04 19.03 5.54
C ILE A 135 -2.41 19.51 5.04
N GLU A 136 -3.05 18.76 4.15
CA GLU A 136 -4.29 19.15 3.48
C GLU A 136 -5.49 18.38 4.05
N PRO A 137 -6.50 19.07 4.61
CA PRO A 137 -7.70 18.45 5.17
C PRO A 137 -8.39 17.45 4.24
N ALA A 138 -8.50 17.77 2.94
CA ALA A 138 -9.14 16.87 2.00
C ALA A 138 -8.37 15.54 1.83
N ILE A 139 -7.03 15.57 1.85
CA ILE A 139 -6.20 14.35 1.79
C ILE A 139 -6.31 13.58 3.10
N ALA A 140 -6.26 14.27 4.24
CA ALA A 140 -6.46 13.64 5.55
C ALA A 140 -7.81 12.91 5.64
N ALA A 141 -8.88 13.54 5.15
CA ALA A 141 -10.22 12.96 5.07
C ALA A 141 -10.26 11.71 4.17
N ALA A 142 -9.62 11.76 3.00
CA ALA A 142 -9.48 10.60 2.12
C ALA A 142 -8.72 9.45 2.80
N SER A 143 -7.61 9.75 3.47
CA SER A 143 -6.82 8.78 4.24
C SER A 143 -7.67 8.04 5.29
N ILE A 144 -8.46 8.80 6.05
CA ILE A 144 -9.38 8.27 7.06
C ILE A 144 -10.41 7.34 6.43
N LEU A 145 -11.11 7.77 5.37
CA LEU A 145 -12.13 6.95 4.73
C LEU A 145 -11.56 5.67 4.15
N ALA A 146 -10.43 5.76 3.45
CA ALA A 146 -9.75 4.60 2.87
C ALA A 146 -9.33 3.61 3.98
N LYS A 147 -8.72 4.11 5.07
CA LYS A 147 -8.26 3.28 6.20
C LYS A 147 -9.41 2.58 6.91
N VAL A 148 -10.48 3.29 7.27
CA VAL A 148 -11.63 2.72 7.95
C VAL A 148 -12.31 1.66 7.09
N HIS A 149 -12.48 1.95 5.80
CA HIS A 149 -13.09 1.00 4.87
C HIS A 149 -12.23 -0.27 4.72
N ARG A 150 -10.91 -0.12 4.49
CA ARG A 150 -10.03 -1.27 4.34
C ARG A 150 -9.96 -2.11 5.63
N ASP A 151 -9.90 -1.48 6.80
CA ASP A 151 -9.86 -2.21 8.06
C ASP A 151 -11.13 -3.02 8.28
N ALA A 152 -12.30 -2.48 7.92
CA ALA A 152 -13.57 -3.21 7.95
C ALA A 152 -13.58 -4.41 6.98
N LEU A 153 -13.06 -4.25 5.76
CA LEU A 153 -12.90 -5.37 4.82
C LEU A 153 -12.00 -6.47 5.40
N MET A 154 -10.88 -6.10 6.05
CA MET A 154 -10.00 -7.10 6.67
C MET A 154 -10.66 -7.82 7.86
N MET A 155 -11.63 -7.20 8.55
CA MET A 155 -12.44 -7.88 9.57
C MET A 155 -13.38 -8.91 8.93
N GLN A 156 -14.01 -8.58 7.80
CA GLN A 156 -14.85 -9.52 7.06
C GLN A 156 -14.03 -10.71 6.54
N LEU A 157 -12.85 -10.44 5.98
CA LEU A 157 -11.93 -11.49 5.55
C LEU A 157 -11.45 -12.36 6.71
N HIS A 158 -11.31 -11.82 7.92
CA HIS A 158 -11.00 -12.64 9.10
C HIS A 158 -12.15 -13.58 9.46
N ALA A 159 -13.41 -13.15 9.33
CA ALA A 159 -14.54 -14.04 9.58
C ALA A 159 -14.56 -15.23 8.60
N GLU A 160 -14.17 -15.00 7.34
CA GLU A 160 -14.06 -16.05 6.32
C GLU A 160 -12.80 -16.91 6.48
N TYR A 161 -11.67 -16.29 6.85
CA TYR A 161 -10.36 -16.91 6.97
C TYR A 161 -9.77 -16.71 8.39
N PRO A 162 -10.38 -17.29 9.44
CA PRO A 162 -10.05 -16.99 10.83
C PRO A 162 -8.61 -17.40 11.21
N MET A 163 -8.08 -18.43 10.56
CA MET A 163 -6.74 -18.96 10.81
C MET A 163 -5.60 -18.00 10.46
N TYR A 164 -5.86 -16.94 9.69
CA TYR A 164 -4.84 -16.00 9.23
C TYR A 164 -4.74 -14.73 10.07
N GLY A 165 -5.60 -14.48 11.07
CA GLY A 165 -5.45 -13.31 11.95
C GLY A 165 -5.63 -11.93 11.28
N PHE A 166 -6.35 -11.85 10.16
CA PHE A 166 -6.53 -10.60 9.40
C PHE A 166 -7.17 -9.45 10.21
N ASN A 167 -7.93 -9.75 11.26
CA ASN A 167 -8.49 -8.75 12.17
C ASN A 167 -7.41 -7.98 12.94
N LEU A 168 -6.24 -8.57 13.20
CA LEU A 168 -5.17 -7.97 13.96
C LEU A 168 -4.20 -7.21 13.04
N HIS A 169 -3.53 -7.93 12.15
CA HIS A 169 -2.47 -7.36 11.32
C HIS A 169 -2.95 -6.85 9.97
N LYS A 170 -4.25 -6.92 9.65
CA LYS A 170 -4.85 -6.32 8.43
C LYS A 170 -4.16 -6.75 7.11
N GLY A 171 -3.61 -7.97 7.10
CA GLY A 171 -2.85 -8.54 5.99
C GLY A 171 -1.37 -8.14 5.90
N TYR A 172 -0.85 -7.31 6.80
CA TYR A 172 0.58 -6.96 6.84
C TYR A 172 1.46 -8.19 7.17
N PRO A 173 2.75 -8.21 6.75
CA PRO A 173 3.64 -9.36 6.92
C PRO A 173 4.21 -9.50 8.36
N THR A 174 3.34 -9.50 9.37
CA THR A 174 3.72 -9.73 10.78
C THR A 174 4.19 -11.18 10.99
N PRO A 175 4.94 -11.48 12.06
CA PRO A 175 5.34 -12.86 12.39
C PRO A 175 4.16 -13.83 12.36
N ASP A 176 3.04 -13.48 13.00
CA ASP A 176 1.82 -14.30 13.02
C ASP A 176 1.29 -14.62 11.61
N HIS A 177 1.30 -13.64 10.70
CA HIS A 177 0.84 -13.85 9.33
C HIS A 177 1.80 -14.75 8.54
N GLN A 178 3.11 -14.62 8.78
CA GLN A 178 4.11 -15.49 8.17
C GLN A 178 3.94 -16.94 8.64
N ASP A 179 3.68 -17.13 9.94
CA ASP A 179 3.45 -18.46 10.51
C ASP A 179 2.15 -19.09 10.01
N ALA A 180 1.08 -18.29 9.86
CA ALA A 180 -0.16 -18.73 9.23
C ALA A 180 0.08 -19.17 7.77
N LEU A 181 0.86 -18.41 6.99
CA LEU A 181 1.22 -18.77 5.61
C LEU A 181 2.04 -20.07 5.55
N ARG A 182 2.98 -20.29 6.46
CA ARG A 182 3.76 -21.54 6.55
C ARG A 182 2.89 -22.73 6.90
N LYS A 183 1.93 -22.54 7.81
CA LYS A 183 1.09 -23.61 8.35
C LYS A 183 -0.07 -23.99 7.43
N PHE A 184 -0.71 -23.01 6.81
CA PHE A 184 -1.96 -23.20 6.06
C PHE A 184 -1.83 -22.94 4.55
N GLY A 185 -0.68 -22.45 4.09
CA GLY A 185 -0.52 -21.96 2.71
C GLY A 185 -1.30 -20.65 2.47
N PRO A 186 -1.30 -20.11 1.24
CA PRO A 186 -2.08 -18.92 0.91
C PRO A 186 -3.54 -19.28 0.62
N CYS A 187 -4.47 -18.44 1.05
CA CYS A 187 -5.88 -18.47 0.64
C CYS A 187 -6.18 -17.50 -0.52
N ALA A 188 -7.43 -17.47 -1.00
CA ALA A 188 -7.86 -16.76 -2.20
C ALA A 188 -7.55 -15.25 -2.22
N VAL A 189 -7.46 -14.62 -1.04
CA VAL A 189 -7.23 -13.17 -0.92
C VAL A 189 -5.76 -12.78 -0.80
N HIS A 190 -4.83 -13.73 -0.89
CA HIS A 190 -3.41 -13.43 -0.92
C HIS A 190 -2.97 -12.94 -2.30
N ARG A 191 -2.04 -11.98 -2.31
CA ARG A 191 -1.44 -11.41 -3.52
C ARG A 191 -0.34 -12.35 -3.99
N MET A 192 -0.67 -13.24 -4.93
CA MET A 192 0.22 -14.32 -5.35
C MET A 192 1.44 -13.81 -6.13
N SER A 193 1.38 -12.59 -6.66
CA SER A 193 2.53 -11.89 -7.25
C SER A 193 3.57 -11.44 -6.22
N TYR A 194 3.24 -11.40 -4.93
CA TYR A 194 4.18 -10.99 -3.89
C TYR A 194 5.12 -12.17 -3.57
N PRO A 195 6.44 -12.04 -3.80
CA PRO A 195 7.36 -13.16 -3.61
C PRO A 195 7.37 -13.74 -2.19
N ALA A 196 7.05 -12.91 -1.19
CA ALA A 196 6.98 -13.35 0.21
C ALA A 196 5.84 -14.35 0.45
N VAL A 197 4.72 -14.22 -0.26
CA VAL A 197 3.59 -15.17 -0.16
C VAL A 197 4.02 -16.55 -0.65
N LEU A 198 4.66 -16.61 -1.82
CA LEU A 198 5.15 -17.85 -2.40
C LEU A 198 6.27 -18.48 -1.55
N GLU A 199 7.22 -17.66 -1.09
CA GLU A 199 8.33 -18.10 -0.26
C GLU A 199 7.87 -18.69 1.07
N TRP A 200 7.02 -17.98 1.82
CA TRP A 200 6.60 -18.44 3.15
C TRP A 200 5.58 -19.57 3.12
N SER A 201 4.88 -19.75 2.01
CA SER A 201 4.01 -20.91 1.82
C SER A 201 4.70 -22.15 1.26
N GLY A 202 6.04 -22.13 1.13
CA GLY A 202 6.81 -23.28 0.64
C GLY A 202 6.56 -23.59 -0.84
N ARG A 203 6.16 -22.59 -1.64
CA ARG A 203 5.89 -22.75 -3.09
C ARG A 203 7.12 -22.51 -3.97
N PHE A 204 8.24 -22.09 -3.40
CA PHE A 204 9.53 -22.06 -4.10
C PHE A 204 10.19 -23.44 -4.07
N GLY A 205 11.05 -23.70 -5.05
CA GLY A 205 11.69 -25.01 -5.25
C GLY A 205 12.89 -25.25 -4.34
N GLU A 206 13.33 -26.51 -4.26
CA GLU A 206 14.45 -26.93 -3.42
C GLU A 206 15.75 -26.17 -3.71
N THR A 207 16.05 -25.93 -4.99
CA THR A 207 17.23 -25.15 -5.40
C THR A 207 17.22 -23.72 -4.83
N TYR A 208 16.04 -23.10 -4.73
CA TYR A 208 15.93 -21.78 -4.10
C TYR A 208 16.28 -21.86 -2.62
N ASP A 209 15.74 -22.85 -1.90
CA ASP A 209 15.99 -23.03 -0.46
C ASP A 209 17.45 -23.33 -0.15
N GLU A 210 18.10 -24.17 -0.97
CA GLU A 210 19.55 -24.42 -0.89
C GLU A 210 20.35 -23.14 -1.05
N LEU A 211 20.13 -22.41 -2.13
CA LEU A 211 20.87 -21.18 -2.42
C LEU A 211 20.60 -20.09 -1.37
N LYS A 212 19.40 -20.03 -0.82
CA LYS A 212 19.04 -19.11 0.26
C LYS A 212 19.76 -19.48 1.57
N ARG A 213 19.81 -20.76 1.94
CA ARG A 213 20.58 -21.24 3.10
C ARG A 213 22.06 -20.90 2.94
N GLU A 214 22.65 -21.21 1.79
CA GLU A 214 24.04 -20.84 1.49
C GLU A 214 24.28 -19.34 1.64
N LEU A 215 23.39 -18.51 1.08
CA LEU A 215 23.51 -17.05 1.15
C LEU A 215 23.54 -16.54 2.60
N ALA A 216 22.80 -17.20 3.49
CA ALA A 216 22.78 -16.86 4.93
C ALA A 216 24.12 -17.11 5.62
N ASP A 217 24.96 -17.99 5.09
CA ASP A 217 26.30 -18.31 5.61
C ASP A 217 27.41 -17.45 4.98
N MET A 218 27.11 -16.70 3.92
CA MET A 218 28.10 -15.84 3.26
C MET A 218 28.43 -14.62 4.13
N LYS A 219 29.70 -14.52 4.56
CA LYS A 219 30.21 -13.44 5.42
C LYS A 219 31.25 -12.52 4.75
N THR A 220 31.75 -12.87 3.56
CA THR A 220 32.81 -12.12 2.86
C THR A 220 32.44 -11.83 1.41
N LYS A 221 33.03 -10.76 0.83
CA LYS A 221 32.82 -10.40 -0.59
C LYS A 221 33.19 -11.54 -1.54
N ASN A 222 34.30 -12.23 -1.26
CA ASN A 222 34.73 -13.39 -2.06
C ASN A 222 33.71 -14.55 -2.00
N ALA A 223 33.24 -14.89 -0.81
CA ALA A 223 32.22 -15.93 -0.64
C ALA A 223 30.92 -15.57 -1.38
N LEU A 224 30.51 -14.30 -1.33
CA LEU A 224 29.37 -13.80 -2.09
C LEU A 224 29.58 -13.87 -3.60
N ASP A 225 30.76 -13.52 -4.11
CA ASP A 225 31.04 -13.59 -5.54
C ASP A 225 31.07 -15.03 -6.04
N GLN A 226 31.57 -15.98 -5.24
CA GLN A 226 31.43 -17.41 -5.51
C GLN A 226 29.98 -17.85 -5.52
N TRP A 227 29.18 -17.44 -4.53
CA TRP A 227 27.75 -17.72 -4.49
C TRP A 227 27.02 -17.12 -5.71
N ARG A 228 27.37 -15.91 -6.16
CA ARG A 228 26.82 -15.29 -7.38
C ARG A 228 27.19 -16.06 -8.66
N LYS A 229 28.36 -16.71 -8.70
CA LYS A 229 28.72 -17.62 -9.80
C LYS A 229 27.82 -18.86 -9.77
N ARG A 230 27.60 -19.46 -8.59
CA ARG A 230 26.68 -20.61 -8.43
C ARG A 230 25.23 -20.26 -8.79
N LEU A 231 24.72 -19.10 -8.35
CA LEU A 231 23.39 -18.63 -8.73
C LEU A 231 23.25 -18.49 -10.26
N ARG A 232 24.32 -18.09 -10.97
CA ARG A 232 24.31 -18.01 -12.43
C ARG A 232 24.26 -19.39 -13.08
N THR A 233 25.07 -20.34 -12.61
CA THR A 233 25.11 -21.70 -13.17
C THR A 233 23.79 -22.46 -12.95
N ARG A 234 23.18 -22.32 -11.77
CA ARG A 234 21.89 -22.96 -11.42
C ARG A 234 20.66 -22.12 -11.79
N SER A 235 20.83 -21.06 -12.58
CA SER A 235 19.74 -20.13 -12.91
C SER A 235 18.63 -20.74 -13.78
N HIS A 236 18.86 -21.90 -14.37
CA HIS A 236 17.89 -22.65 -15.17
C HIS A 236 16.95 -23.51 -14.31
N GLU A 237 17.34 -23.81 -13.06
CA GLU A 237 16.54 -24.54 -12.07
C GLU A 237 15.58 -23.62 -11.29
N LEU A 238 15.62 -22.31 -11.57
CA LEU A 238 14.90 -21.29 -10.83
C LEU A 238 13.95 -20.52 -11.74
N THR A 239 12.75 -20.25 -11.24
CA THR A 239 11.83 -19.28 -11.83
C THR A 239 12.45 -17.87 -11.85
N GLU A 240 11.89 -16.98 -12.67
CA GLU A 240 12.32 -15.58 -12.66
C GLU A 240 12.12 -14.90 -11.29
N THR A 241 11.00 -15.20 -10.62
CA THR A 241 10.67 -14.66 -9.30
C THR A 241 11.69 -15.07 -8.24
N GLU A 242 12.05 -16.35 -8.18
CA GLU A 242 13.08 -16.88 -7.27
C GLU A 242 14.44 -16.22 -7.50
N ARG A 243 14.85 -16.10 -8.77
CA ARG A 243 16.11 -15.43 -9.13
C ARG A 243 16.15 -13.97 -8.70
N LYS A 244 15.07 -13.22 -8.95
CA LYS A 244 14.96 -11.82 -8.52
C LYS A 244 15.04 -11.70 -6.99
N ARG A 245 14.35 -12.59 -6.28
CA ARG A 245 14.32 -12.64 -4.81
C ARG A 245 15.72 -12.91 -4.23
N LEU A 246 16.42 -13.94 -4.71
CA LEU A 246 17.79 -14.27 -4.27
C LEU A 246 18.77 -13.11 -4.54
N ARG A 247 18.69 -12.47 -5.71
CA ARG A 247 19.53 -11.30 -6.04
C ARG A 247 19.27 -10.12 -5.10
N ALA A 248 18.00 -9.83 -4.79
CA ALA A 248 17.63 -8.75 -3.87
C ALA A 248 18.12 -9.01 -2.44
N MET A 249 18.01 -10.25 -1.96
CA MET A 249 18.56 -10.65 -0.64
C MET A 249 20.08 -10.46 -0.59
N ALA A 250 20.78 -10.89 -1.64
CA ALA A 250 22.24 -10.75 -1.74
C ALA A 250 22.70 -9.29 -1.77
N GLN A 251 21.94 -8.41 -2.43
CA GLN A 251 22.23 -6.97 -2.45
C GLN A 251 22.06 -6.32 -1.07
N ARG A 252 20.95 -6.58 -0.37
CA ARG A 252 20.66 -6.00 0.95
C ARG A 252 21.70 -6.39 2.00
N ARG A 253 22.04 -7.67 2.05
CA ARG A 253 23.00 -8.21 3.03
C ARG A 253 24.35 -7.49 3.03
N PHE A 254 24.80 -6.97 1.88
CA PHE A 254 26.06 -6.24 1.79
C PHE A 254 25.94 -4.72 1.80
N ALA A 255 24.73 -4.17 1.59
CA ALA A 255 24.46 -2.78 1.94
C ALA A 255 24.52 -2.60 3.47
N ASP A 256 24.01 -3.57 4.22
CA ASP A 256 23.99 -3.55 5.70
C ASP A 256 25.36 -3.91 6.32
N ALA A 257 26.21 -4.64 5.60
CA ALA A 257 27.52 -5.10 6.10
C ALA A 257 28.65 -4.04 5.98
N GLY A 258 28.36 -2.80 5.59
CA GLY A 258 29.34 -1.70 5.61
C GLY A 258 30.56 -1.87 4.70
N PHE A 259 30.51 -2.78 3.72
CA PHE A 259 31.59 -2.91 2.74
C PHE A 259 31.52 -1.73 1.76
N SER A 260 32.32 -0.71 2.04
CA SER A 260 32.59 0.42 1.16
C SER A 260 32.86 -0.08 -0.27
N ARG A 261 32.25 0.59 -1.25
CA ARG A 261 32.65 0.48 -2.65
C ARG A 261 34.04 1.11 -2.79
N THR A 262 35.07 0.32 -2.53
CA THR A 262 36.40 0.56 -3.10
C THR A 262 36.53 -0.20 -4.42
#